data_AF-A0AAW9EB37-F1
#
_entry.id   AF-A0AAW9EB37-F1
#
_cell.length_a   1.000
_cell.length_b   1.000
_cell.length_c   1.000
_cell.angle_alpha   90.00
_cell.angle_beta   90.00
_cell.angle_gamma   90.00
#
_symmetry.space_group_name_H-M   'P 1'
#
loop_
_entity.id
_entity.type
_entity.pdbx_description
1 polymer ?
#
loop_
_entity_poly.entity_id
_entity_poly.type
_entity_poly.pdbx_seq_one_letter_code
_entity_poly.pdbx_strand_id
1 'polypeptide(L)'
;ARGSAAQIRQLAGMRGLMAKPDGSIIETPITANFREGLNVLQYFISTHGARKGLADTALKTANSGYLTRRLVDVAQDLVVTESDCGTTEGVM
;
A
#
# COMPACT_ATOMS: atom_id res chain seq x y z
N ALA A 1 -21.32 -1.59 4.85
CA ALA A 1 -20.33 -2.38 5.60
C ALA A 1 -18.92 -2.01 5.13
N ARG A 2 -18.13 -1.27 5.93
CA ARG A 2 -16.71 -0.96 5.65
C ARG A 2 -15.88 -1.38 6.86
N GLY A 3 -14.72 -1.98 6.62
CA GLY A 3 -13.81 -2.45 7.67
C GLY A 3 -13.23 -3.83 7.38
N SER A 4 -12.01 -4.09 7.81
CA SER A 4 -11.38 -5.42 7.77
C SER A 4 -11.18 -5.99 9.16
N ALA A 5 -11.07 -7.31 9.28
CA ALA A 5 -10.78 -7.97 10.56
C ALA A 5 -9.50 -7.44 11.23
N ALA A 6 -8.51 -7.01 10.44
CA ALA A 6 -7.30 -6.38 10.95
C ALA A 6 -7.57 -5.03 11.62
N GLN A 7 -8.44 -4.20 11.04
CA GLN A 7 -8.85 -2.92 11.63
C GLN A 7 -9.63 -3.14 12.94
N ILE A 8 -10.54 -4.12 12.96
CA ILE A 8 -11.28 -4.48 14.18
C ILE A 8 -10.33 -4.99 15.27
N ARG A 9 -9.32 -5.79 14.91
CA ARG A 9 -8.29 -6.26 15.85
C ARG A 9 -7.54 -5.10 16.50
N GLN A 10 -7.18 -4.04 15.78
CA GLN A 10 -6.47 -2.90 16.39
C GLN A 10 -7.38 -2.07 17.32
N LEU A 11 -8.70 -2.10 17.09
CA LEU A 11 -9.67 -1.39 17.93
C LEU A 11 -9.90 -2.06 19.28
N ALA A 12 -10.06 -3.39 19.29
CA ALA A 12 -10.50 -4.14 20.48
C ALA A 12 -9.55 -5.26 20.94
N GLY A 13 -8.51 -5.56 20.15
CA GLY A 13 -7.45 -6.50 20.50
C GLY A 13 -6.08 -5.81 20.45
N MET A 14 -5.01 -6.54 20.76
CA MET A 14 -3.68 -5.93 20.82
C MET A 14 -3.22 -5.39 19.46
N ARG A 15 -2.47 -4.28 19.47
CA ARG A 15 -1.85 -3.75 18.25
C ARG A 15 -0.69 -4.60 17.74
N GLY A 16 0.05 -5.26 18.64
CA GLY A 16 1.12 -6.20 18.29
C GLY A 16 2.47 -5.54 18.02
N LEU A 17 3.29 -6.22 17.23
CA LEU A 17 4.65 -5.80 16.87
C LEU A 17 4.61 -4.64 15.85
N MET A 18 5.58 -3.72 15.97
CA MET A 18 5.70 -2.55 15.10
C MET A 18 7.04 -2.58 14.36
N ALA A 19 7.04 -2.14 13.11
CA ALA A 19 8.25 -2.02 12.31
C ALA A 19 8.91 -0.66 12.52
N LYS A 20 10.24 -0.66 12.64
CA LYS A 20 11.08 0.54 12.52
C LYS A 20 11.13 1.00 11.05
N PRO A 21 11.56 2.25 10.77
CA PRO A 21 11.66 2.76 9.40
C PRO A 21 12.61 1.98 8.50
N ASP A 22 13.59 1.28 9.08
CA ASP A 22 14.53 0.39 8.39
C ASP A 22 13.95 -1.01 8.07
N GLY A 23 12.72 -1.29 8.52
CA GLY A 23 12.03 -2.56 8.32
C GLY A 23 12.27 -3.60 9.41
N SER A 24 13.19 -3.36 10.37
CA SER A 24 13.38 -4.24 11.51
C SER A 24 12.18 -4.19 12.46
N ILE A 25 11.90 -5.31 13.15
CA ILE A 25 10.78 -5.40 14.07
C ILE A 25 11.21 -5.00 15.48
N ILE A 26 10.39 -4.18 16.14
CA ILE A 26 10.57 -3.85 17.55
C ILE A 26 10.07 -5.04 18.38
N GLU A 27 10.97 -5.66 19.12
CA GLU A 27 10.70 -6.88 19.89
C GLU A 27 9.65 -6.70 20.99
N THR A 28 9.49 -5.48 21.50
CA THR A 28 8.46 -5.15 22.50
C THR A 28 7.11 -4.88 21.83
N PRO A 29 6.10 -5.76 21.99
CA PRO A 29 4.80 -5.56 21.37
C PRO A 29 3.96 -4.50 22.11
N ILE A 30 3.04 -3.87 21.38
CA ILE A 30 1.99 -3.04 21.97
C ILE A 30 0.80 -3.94 22.32
N THR A 31 0.63 -4.20 23.62
CA THR A 31 -0.45 -5.04 24.15
C THR A 31 -1.80 -4.31 24.22
N ALA A 32 -1.76 -2.99 24.38
CA ALA A 32 -2.95 -2.14 24.42
C ALA A 32 -3.63 -2.02 23.05
N ASN A 33 -4.91 -1.63 23.08
CA ASN A 33 -5.76 -1.41 21.91
C ASN A 33 -6.27 0.04 21.84
N PHE A 34 -6.91 0.45 20.74
CA PHE A 34 -7.40 1.82 20.63
C PHE A 34 -8.55 2.16 21.59
N ARG A 35 -9.31 1.17 22.06
CA ARG A 35 -10.38 1.37 23.05
C ARG A 35 -9.82 1.68 24.44
N GLU A 36 -8.74 1.02 24.84
CA GLU A 36 -8.05 1.22 26.13
C GLU A 36 -7.10 2.43 26.11
N GLY A 37 -6.65 2.83 24.92
CA GLY A 37 -5.69 3.91 24.73
C GLY A 37 -4.25 3.41 24.79
N LEU A 38 -3.34 4.25 24.28
CA LEU A 38 -1.90 3.97 24.24
C LEU A 38 -1.17 4.94 25.17
N ASN A 39 -0.14 4.44 25.86
CA ASN A 39 0.78 5.33 26.56
C ASN A 39 1.71 6.07 25.56
N VAL A 40 2.43 7.07 26.05
CA VAL A 40 3.28 7.94 25.20
C VAL A 40 4.32 7.13 24.41
N LEU A 41 4.96 6.14 25.03
CA LEU A 41 5.99 5.33 24.37
C LEU A 41 5.40 4.44 23.27
N GLN A 42 4.27 3.77 23.54
CA GLN A 42 3.57 2.93 22.56
C GLN A 42 3.05 3.76 21.38
N TYR A 43 2.54 4.96 21.67
CA TYR A 43 2.11 5.88 20.63
C TYR A 43 3.30 6.35 19.78
N PHE A 44 4.41 6.75 20.41
CA PHE A 44 5.63 7.16 19.71
C PHE A 44 6.17 6.06 18.79
N ILE A 45 6.25 4.82 19.28
CA ILE A 45 6.67 3.66 18.46
C ILE A 45 5.77 3.53 17.23
N SER A 46 4.45 3.66 17.40
CA SER A 46 3.46 3.53 16.32
C SER A 46 3.60 4.57 15.21
N THR A 47 4.20 5.73 15.50
CA THR A 47 4.34 6.81 14.50
C THR A 47 5.34 6.47 13.39
N HIS A 48 6.32 5.60 13.64
CA HIS A 48 7.36 5.26 12.67
C HIS A 48 6.78 4.61 11.41
N GLY A 49 5.99 3.56 11.60
CA GLY A 49 5.32 2.86 10.50
C GLY A 49 4.28 3.73 9.79
N ALA A 50 3.51 4.53 10.54
CA ALA A 50 2.51 5.43 9.96
C ALA A 50 3.15 6.50 9.06
N ARG A 51 4.22 7.16 9.53
CA ARG A 51 4.93 8.18 8.76
C ARG A 51 5.59 7.59 7.52
N LYS A 52 6.23 6.43 7.64
CA LYS A 52 6.85 5.72 6.51
C LYS A 52 5.81 5.36 5.45
N GLY A 53 4.66 4.80 5.85
CA GLY A 53 3.58 4.48 4.94
C GLY A 53 3.03 5.71 4.20
N LEU A 54 2.79 6.81 4.91
CA LEU A 54 2.33 8.06 4.29
C LEU A 54 3.33 8.62 3.28
N ALA A 55 4.62 8.63 3.64
CA ALA A 55 5.68 9.09 2.75
C ALA A 55 5.81 8.19 1.51
N ASP A 56 5.78 6.87 1.68
CA ASP A 56 5.88 5.92 0.58
C ASP A 56 4.69 6.01 -0.37
N THR A 57 3.48 6.22 0.15
CA THR A 57 2.29 6.46 -0.68
C THR A 57 2.46 7.73 -1.51
N ALA A 58 2.91 8.83 -0.90
CA ALA A 58 3.15 10.08 -1.63
C ALA A 58 4.22 9.93 -2.72
N LEU A 59 5.31 9.22 -2.44
CA LEU A 59 6.37 8.97 -3.43
C LEU A 59 5.90 8.06 -4.58
N LYS A 60 5.07 7.05 -4.28
CA LYS A 60 4.52 6.14 -5.29
C LYS A 60 3.62 6.84 -6.30
N THR A 61 2.93 7.92 -5.91
CA THR A 61 2.07 8.69 -6.81
C THR A 61 2.83 9.17 -8.06
N ALA A 62 4.04 9.71 -7.88
CA ALA A 62 4.87 10.17 -8.99
C ALA A 62 5.32 9.01 -9.91
N ASN A 63 5.71 7.88 -9.32
CA ASN A 63 6.15 6.71 -10.06
C ASN A 63 5.03 6.09 -10.90
N SER A 64 3.81 6.02 -10.36
CA SER A 64 2.64 5.56 -11.10
C SER A 64 2.36 6.43 -12.32
N GLY A 65 2.40 7.77 -12.15
CA GLY A 65 2.22 8.71 -13.26
C GLY A 65 3.32 8.58 -14.32
N TYR A 66 4.57 8.41 -13.91
CA TYR A 66 5.69 8.20 -14.82
C TYR A 66 5.52 6.92 -15.65
N LEU A 67 5.10 5.81 -15.03
CA LEU A 67 4.82 4.57 -15.73
C LEU A 67 3.69 4.74 -16.75
N THR A 68 2.58 5.37 -16.36
CA THR A 68 1.47 5.64 -17.27
C THR A 68 1.92 6.48 -18.46
N ARG A 69 2.72 7.54 -18.24
CA ARG A 69 3.26 8.35 -19.33
C ARG A 69 4.09 7.51 -20.30
N ARG A 70 5.02 6.68 -19.79
CA ARG A 70 5.84 5.82 -20.65
C ARG A 70 5.02 4.82 -21.46
N LEU A 71 3.98 4.25 -20.87
CA LEU A 71 3.08 3.33 -21.58
C LEU A 71 2.31 4.06 -22.68
N VAL A 72 1.82 5.27 -22.39
CA VAL A 72 1.15 6.12 -23.38
C VAL A 72 2.11 6.48 -24.50
N ASP A 73 3.31 6.97 -24.21
CA ASP A 73 4.30 7.38 -25.21
C ASP A 73 4.64 6.24 -26.21
N VAL A 74 4.55 4.96 -25.79
CA VAL A 74 4.82 3.80 -26.65
C VAL A 74 3.60 3.38 -27.48
N ALA A 75 2.39 3.46 -26.93
CA ALA A 75 1.18 2.91 -27.53
C ALA A 75 0.26 3.98 -28.14
N GLN A 76 0.62 5.27 -28.07
CA GLN A 76 -0.25 6.39 -28.44
C GLN A 76 -0.71 6.33 -29.91
N ASP A 77 0.15 5.85 -30.81
CA ASP A 77 -0.16 5.79 -32.25
C ASP A 77 -0.85 4.47 -32.67
N LEU A 78 -1.12 3.56 -31.72
CA LEU A 78 -1.79 2.30 -32.00
C LEU A 78 -3.31 2.52 -32.06
N VAL A 79 -3.86 2.38 -33.27
CA VAL A 79 -5.29 2.56 -33.55
C VAL A 79 -5.82 1.34 -34.31
N VAL A 80 -7.02 0.87 -33.96
CA VAL A 80 -7.71 -0.18 -34.73
C VAL A 80 -8.25 0.44 -36.01
N THR A 81 -7.68 0.05 -37.15
CA THR A 81 -8.04 0.60 -38.47
C THR A 81 -8.93 -0.31 -39.31
N GLU A 82 -9.05 -1.59 -38.94
CA GLU A 82 -9.83 -2.60 -39.66
C GLU A 82 -10.53 -3.56 -38.70
N SER A 83 -11.59 -4.23 -39.17
CA SER A 83 -12.40 -5.13 -38.34
C SER A 83 -11.89 -6.57 -38.29
N ASP A 84 -11.21 -7.03 -39.35
CA ASP A 84 -10.68 -8.38 -39.47
C ASP A 84 -9.38 -8.35 -40.28
N CYS A 85 -8.28 -8.79 -39.67
CA CYS A 85 -6.98 -8.90 -40.33
C CYS A 85 -6.79 -10.23 -41.07
N GLY A 86 -7.76 -11.16 -40.97
CA GLY A 86 -7.76 -12.45 -41.66
C GLY A 86 -6.71 -13.46 -41.16
N THR A 87 -6.05 -13.20 -40.02
CA THR A 87 -4.98 -14.07 -39.52
C THR A 87 -5.50 -15.33 -38.83
N THR A 88 -4.78 -16.44 -38.99
CA THR A 88 -5.00 -17.67 -38.23
C THR A 88 -3.97 -17.85 -37.10
N GLU A 89 -3.08 -16.89 -36.90
CA GLU A 89 -2.05 -16.93 -35.85
C GLU A 89 -2.53 -16.29 -34.54
N GLY A 90 -2.15 -16.89 -33.40
CA GLY A 90 -2.46 -16.38 -32.07
C GLY A 90 -1.62 -17.05 -30.98
N VAL A 91 -1.56 -16.43 -29.80
CA VAL A 91 -0.90 -16.99 -28.61
C VAL A 91 -1.97 -17.56 -27.69
N MET A 92 -1.74 -18.75 -27.13
CA MET A 92 -2.66 -19.45 -26.23
C MET A 92 -2.45 -19.03 -24.77
#